data_AF-A0ABD5DWU0-F1
#
_entry.id   AF-A0ABD5DWU0-F1
#
_cell.length_a   1.000
_cell.length_b   1.000
_cell.length_c   1.000
_cell.angle_alpha   90.00
_cell.angle_beta   90.00
_cell.angle_gamma   90.00
#
_symmetry.space_group_name_H-M   'P 1'
#
loop_
_entity.id
_entity.type
_entity.pdbx_description
1 polymer ?
#
loop_
_entity_poly.entity_id
_entity_poly.type
_entity_poly.pdbx_seq_one_letter_code
_entity_poly.pdbx_strand_id
1 'polypeptide(L)' 'GADALIICTEWQSFKAPDFDVIKKLLKEATIFDGRNLYNPIKLKELGYAYYAMGRGDSVVG' A
#
# COMPACT_ATOMS: atom_id res chain seq x y z
N GLY A 1 2.13 -15.15 5.71
CA GLY A 1 1.65 -13.77 5.49
C GLY A 1 0.55 -13.75 4.44
N ALA A 2 -0.19 -12.66 4.35
CA ALA A 2 -1.06 -12.40 3.20
C ALA A 2 -0.22 -12.06 1.95
N ASP A 3 -0.77 -12.26 0.76
CA ASP A 3 -0.07 -11.96 -0.50
C ASP A 3 -0.03 -10.44 -0.78
N ALA A 4 -1.05 -9.69 -0.36
CA ALA A 4 -1.11 -8.23 -0.48
C ALA A 4 -2.03 -7.61 0.60
N LEU A 5 -1.94 -6.30 0.79
CA LEU A 5 -2.87 -5.50 1.62
C LEU A 5 -3.77 -4.65 0.74
N ILE A 6 -5.08 -4.63 1.04
CA ILE A 6 -6.09 -3.85 0.31
C ILE A 6 -6.80 -2.90 1.28
N ILE A 7 -6.78 -1.60 1.00
CA ILE A 7 -7.53 -0.57 1.75
C ILE A 7 -8.87 -0.32 1.06
N CYS A 8 -9.96 -0.80 1.66
CA CYS A 8 -11.32 -0.60 1.14
C CYS A 8 -12.09 0.54 1.85
N THR A 9 -11.59 1.01 3.00
CA THR A 9 -12.26 1.99 3.86
C THR A 9 -11.24 2.95 4.48
N GLU A 10 -11.66 4.19 4.74
CA GLU A 10 -10.80 5.32 5.15
C GLU A 10 -10.72 5.54 6.67
N TRP A 11 -10.89 4.48 7.47
CA TRP A 11 -10.87 4.59 8.93
C TRP A 11 -9.57 5.20 9.44
N GLN A 12 -9.70 6.02 10.49
CA GLN A 12 -8.59 6.80 11.05
C GLN A 12 -7.39 5.92 11.45
N SER A 13 -7.66 4.72 11.96
CA SER A 13 -6.64 3.74 12.37
C SER A 13 -5.71 3.31 11.23
N PHE A 14 -6.11 3.50 9.97
CA PHE A 14 -5.30 3.13 8.81
C PHE A 14 -4.42 4.26 8.29
N LYS A 15 -4.53 5.50 8.78
CA LYS A 15 -3.78 6.65 8.21
C LYS A 15 -2.31 6.73 8.61
N ALA A 16 -1.92 6.12 9.73
CA ALA A 16 -0.55 6.15 10.24
C ALA A 16 -0.06 4.74 10.58
N PRO A 17 0.06 3.84 9.59
CA PRO A 17 0.52 2.48 9.82
C PRO A 17 2.05 2.44 9.99
N ASP A 18 2.52 1.37 10.63
CA ASP A 18 3.93 0.99 10.60
C ASP A 18 4.18 0.13 9.34
N PHE A 19 4.79 0.75 8.33
CA PHE A 19 5.09 0.09 7.07
C PHE A 19 6.20 -0.96 7.17
N ASP A 20 7.08 -0.91 8.17
CA ASP A 20 8.11 -1.94 8.33
C ASP A 20 7.49 -3.22 8.90
N VAL A 21 6.53 -3.07 9.82
CA VAL A 21 5.73 -4.19 10.34
C VAL A 21 4.90 -4.82 9.22
N ILE A 22 4.19 -4.02 8.42
CA ILE A 22 3.38 -4.55 7.31
C ILE A 22 4.27 -5.33 6.33
N LYS A 23 5.44 -4.81 5.98
CA LYS A 23 6.35 -5.45 5.01
C LYS A 23 6.81 -6.82 5.48
N LYS A 24 7.06 -7.00 6.77
CA LYS A 24 7.45 -8.27 7.39
C LYS A 24 6.31 -9.29 7.44
N LEU A 25 5.06 -8.83 7.49
CA LEU A 25 3.88 -9.69 7.60
C LEU A 25 3.34 -10.15 6.24
N LEU A 26 3.59 -9.39 5.18
CA LEU A 26 3.21 -9.76 3.82
C LEU A 26 4.24 -10.71 3.20
N LYS A 27 3.79 -11.58 2.28
CA LYS A 27 4.69 -12.40 1.45
C LYS A 27 5.39 -11.53 0.40
N GLU A 28 4.64 -10.59 -0.19
CA GLU A 28 5.12 -9.60 -1.14
C GLU A 28 4.77 -8.20 -0.65
N ALA A 29 5.65 -7.22 -0.86
CA ALA A 29 5.43 -5.84 -0.43
C ALA A 29 4.44 -5.12 -1.37
N THR A 30 3.19 -5.59 -1.43
CA THR A 30 2.17 -5.09 -2.35
C THR A 30 0.98 -4.51 -1.61
N ILE A 31 0.61 -3.28 -1.98
CA ILE A 31 -0.53 -2.54 -1.40
C ILE A 31 -1.43 -2.01 -2.53
N PHE A 32 -2.73 -2.27 -2.40
CA PHE A 32 -3.78 -1.64 -3.19
C PHE A 32 -4.58 -0.69 -2.30
N ASP A 33 -4.57 0.60 -2.62
CA ASP A 33 -5.19 1.64 -1.82
C ASP A 33 -6.35 2.31 -2.58
N GLY A 34 -7.55 1.76 -2.39
CA GLY A 34 -8.78 2.29 -2.99
C GLY A 34 -9.22 3.64 -2.40
N ARG A 35 -8.58 4.11 -1.32
CA ARG A 35 -8.96 5.32 -0.59
C ARG A 35 -7.91 6.42 -0.63
N ASN A 36 -6.80 6.20 -1.34
CA ASN A 36 -5.71 7.16 -1.48
C ASN A 36 -5.19 7.67 -0.12
N LEU A 37 -5.05 6.78 0.88
CA LEU A 37 -4.53 7.12 2.21
C LEU A 37 -3.03 7.37 2.24
N TYR A 38 -2.25 6.67 1.41
CA TYR A 38 -0.78 6.69 1.50
C TYR A 38 -0.09 7.48 0.39
N ASN A 39 1.11 7.97 0.68
CA ASN A 39 1.90 8.72 -0.30
C ASN A 39 2.62 7.74 -1.25
N PRO A 40 2.39 7.80 -2.58
CA PRO A 40 3.00 6.89 -3.54
C PRO A 40 4.54 6.95 -3.54
N ILE A 41 5.13 8.14 -3.40
CA ILE A 41 6.59 8.33 -3.42
C ILE A 41 7.21 7.63 -2.22
N LYS A 42 6.66 7.86 -1.03
CA LYS A 42 7.13 7.22 0.22
C LYS A 42 7.06 5.69 0.12
N LEU A 43 5.95 5.16 -0.39
CA LEU A 43 5.75 3.72 -0.50
C LEU A 43 6.72 3.09 -1.50
N LYS A 44 6.99 3.78 -2.61
CA LYS A 44 7.99 3.37 -3.60
C LYS A 44 9.42 3.39 -3.02
N GLU A 45 9.78 4.42 -2.27
CA GLU A 45 11.07 4.51 -1.56
C GLU A 45 11.24 3.38 -0.53
N LEU A 46 10.15 3.00 0.13
CA LEU A 46 10.10 1.86 1.04
C LEU A 46 10.08 0.49 0.31
N GLY A 47 10.09 0.49 -1.02
CA GLY A 47 10.12 -0.72 -1.84
C GLY A 47 8.81 -1.49 -1.85
N TYR A 48 7.67 -0.79 -1.78
CA TYR A 48 6.35 -1.36 -2.04
C TYR A 48 5.98 -1.20 -3.51
N ALA A 49 5.31 -2.22 -4.06
CA ALA A 49 4.43 -2.05 -5.21
C ALA A 49 3.13 -1.42 -4.72
N TYR A 50 2.87 -0.17 -5.08
CA TYR A 50 1.77 0.61 -4.53
C TYR A 50 0.83 1.10 -5.63
N TYR A 51 -0.37 0.55 -5.65
CA TYR A 51 -1.43 0.86 -6.60
C TYR A 51 -2.51 1.67 -5.90
N ALA A 52 -2.83 2.85 -6.41
CA ALA A 52 -3.87 3.70 -5.85
C ALA A 52 -4.72 4.33 -6.94
N MET A 53 -5.85 4.93 -6.55
CA MET A 53 -6.80 5.46 -7.53
C MET A 53 -6.25 6.73 -8.19
N GLY A 54 -5.93 6.62 -9.49
CA GLY A 54 -5.41 7.72 -10.30
C GLY A 54 -3.97 8.14 -9.98
N ARG A 55 -3.22 7.33 -9.22
CA ARG A 55 -1.83 7.62 -8.84
C ARG A 55 -1.06 6.36 -8.42
N GLY A 56 0.26 6.45 -8.35
CA GLY A 56 1.13 5.33 -7.97
C GLY A 56 1.49 4.46 -9.17
N ASP A 57 1.84 3.20 -8.90
CA ASP A 57 2.18 2.24 -9.93
C ASP A 57 0.94 1.90 -10.78
N SER A 58 1.18 1.44 -12.01
CA SER A 58 0.14 1.05 -12.95
C SER A 58 0.51 -0.27 -13.60
N VAL A 59 -0.51 -1.10 -13.86
CA VAL A 59 -0.31 -2.35 -14.59
C VAL A 59 -0.19 -1.99 -16.07
N VAL A 60 0.98 -2.25 -16.65
CA VAL A 60 1.15 -2.24 -18.11
C VAL A 60 0.71 -3.60 -18.63
N GLY A 61 -0.26 -3.59 -19.54
CA GLY A 61 -0.74 -4.78 -20.25
C GLY A 61 0.26 -5.26 -21.30
#